data_AF-A0ABD2XA41-F1
#
_entry.id   AF-A0ABD2XA41-F1
#
_cell.length_a   1.000
_cell.length_b   1.000
_cell.length_c   1.000
_cell.angle_alpha   90.00
_cell.angle_beta   90.00
_cell.angle_gamma   90.00
#
_symmetry.space_group_name_H-M   'P 1'
#
loop_
_entity.id
_entity.type
_entity.pdbx_description
1 polymer ?
#
loop_
_entity_poly.entity_id
_entity_poly.type
_entity_poly.pdbx_seq_one_letter_code
_entity_poly.pdbx_strand_id
1 'polypeptide(L)'
;MEWAVASCCPSAVVSLLHGADVSGFVFPTATNFDKYGKIYQSKDYGRFFRVKNCSVIKLAVATGLLAIVELLETKIGQELDLDDTLKIMGFFDKYKLYESADFSTTKDVDDLVDSILKEMPKKSTYMEYFQFASSYTLFKLSCASMEACDLRLCEKVTRKFFREWALDCFMALIHYRLPILSCDMIIDQLTNKDLYNICLAAKGQTDEQDKINVVENVLKRNNERPVGAEKAPKRLEIEC
;
A
#
# COMPACT_ATOMS: atom_id res chain seq x y z
N MET A 1 -11.95 -5.01 15.53
CA MET A 1 -11.41 -4.99 14.16
C MET A 1 -10.51 -3.79 13.92
N GLU A 2 -11.01 -2.56 14.08
CA GLU A 2 -10.26 -1.31 13.84
C GLU A 2 -8.88 -1.24 14.52
N TRP A 3 -8.78 -1.69 15.78
CA TRP A 3 -7.51 -1.74 16.52
C TRP A 3 -6.45 -2.61 15.81
N ALA A 4 -6.85 -3.79 15.33
CA ALA A 4 -5.94 -4.72 14.66
C ALA A 4 -5.49 -4.19 13.28
N VAL A 5 -6.39 -3.48 12.59
CA VAL A 5 -6.05 -2.79 11.33
C VAL A 5 -5.08 -1.65 11.58
N ALA A 6 -5.35 -0.82 12.59
CA ALA A 6 -4.51 0.32 12.92
C ALA A 6 -3.14 -0.08 13.50
N SER A 7 -2.98 -1.32 13.98
CA SER A 7 -1.70 -1.91 14.38
C SER A 7 -0.95 -2.59 13.23
N CYS A 8 -1.39 -2.46 11.98
CA CYS A 8 -0.77 -3.04 10.78
C CYS A 8 -0.34 -4.52 10.95
N CYS A 9 -1.15 -5.33 11.67
CA CYS A 9 -0.82 -6.71 12.03
C CYS A 9 -1.83 -7.68 11.40
N PRO A 10 -1.54 -8.23 10.21
CA PRO A 10 -2.46 -9.11 9.50
C PRO A 10 -2.94 -10.31 10.30
N SER A 11 -2.05 -10.92 11.10
CA SER A 11 -2.39 -12.10 11.91
C SER A 11 -3.45 -11.80 12.99
N ALA A 12 -3.43 -10.60 13.57
CA ALA A 12 -4.46 -10.15 14.50
C ALA A 12 -5.81 -9.99 13.79
N VAL A 13 -5.81 -9.47 12.56
CA VAL A 13 -7.03 -9.34 11.74
C VAL A 13 -7.59 -10.72 11.36
N VAL A 14 -6.75 -11.63 10.87
CA VAL A 14 -7.14 -13.03 10.58
C VAL A 14 -7.77 -13.71 11.80
N SER A 15 -7.19 -13.50 12.99
CA SER A 15 -7.71 -14.09 14.23
C SER A 15 -9.10 -13.54 14.57
N LEU A 16 -9.34 -12.25 14.35
CA LEU A 16 -10.64 -11.62 14.60
C LEU A 16 -11.71 -12.04 13.58
N LEU A 17 -11.33 -12.33 12.34
CA LEU A 17 -12.27 -12.77 11.29
C LEU A 17 -12.97 -14.09 11.60
N HIS A 18 -12.43 -14.93 12.49
CA HIS A 18 -13.02 -16.21 12.85
C HIS A 18 -14.22 -16.13 13.81
N GLY A 19 -14.61 -14.94 14.27
CA GLY A 19 -15.76 -14.81 15.18
C GLY A 19 -16.27 -13.40 15.45
N ALA A 20 -15.70 -12.36 14.82
CA ALA A 20 -16.18 -11.00 14.94
C ALA A 20 -17.18 -10.65 13.83
N ASP A 21 -18.26 -9.95 14.19
CA ASP A 21 -19.10 -9.25 13.24
C ASP A 21 -18.31 -8.07 12.64
N VAL A 22 -18.18 -8.06 11.32
CA VAL A 22 -17.44 -7.05 10.55
C VAL A 22 -18.37 -6.07 9.81
N SER A 23 -19.68 -6.22 9.93
CA SER A 23 -20.67 -5.40 9.21
C SER A 23 -20.62 -3.91 9.55
N GLY A 24 -20.09 -3.55 10.72
CA GLY A 24 -19.91 -2.16 11.17
C GLY A 24 -18.47 -1.65 11.09
N PHE A 25 -17.58 -2.36 10.38
CA PHE A 25 -16.17 -1.95 10.31
C PHE A 25 -16.00 -0.64 9.53
N VAL A 26 -15.31 0.32 10.14
CA VAL A 26 -14.88 1.56 9.50
C VAL A 26 -13.36 1.56 9.40
N PHE A 27 -12.82 1.93 8.24
CA PHE A 27 -11.37 1.99 8.08
C PHE A 27 -10.76 3.03 9.04
N PRO A 28 -9.66 2.70 9.76
CA PRO A 28 -9.08 3.60 10.74
C PRO A 28 -8.69 4.97 10.16
N THR A 29 -8.88 6.03 10.94
CA THR A 29 -8.42 7.38 10.56
C THR A 29 -6.93 7.55 10.84
N ALA A 30 -6.33 8.61 10.28
CA ALA A 30 -4.94 8.97 10.56
C ALA A 30 -4.63 9.11 12.07
N THR A 31 -5.61 9.52 12.89
CA THR A 31 -5.43 9.64 14.34
C THR A 31 -5.42 8.27 15.04
N ASN A 32 -6.19 7.30 14.54
CA ASN A 32 -6.14 5.93 15.01
C ASN A 32 -4.75 5.35 14.72
N PHE A 33 -4.25 5.56 13.49
CA PHE A 33 -2.89 5.18 13.14
C PHE A 33 -1.84 5.87 13.99
N ASP A 34 -2.00 7.13 14.41
CA ASP A 34 -1.04 7.79 15.32
C ASP A 34 -0.96 7.12 16.68
N LYS A 35 -2.11 6.73 17.23
CA LYS A 35 -2.18 6.10 18.55
C LYS A 35 -1.35 4.82 18.61
N TYR A 36 -1.37 4.03 17.53
CA TYR A 36 -0.66 2.75 17.45
C TYR A 36 0.67 2.86 16.70
N GLY A 37 0.80 3.81 15.80
CA GLY A 37 2.00 4.09 15.02
C GLY A 37 3.12 4.70 15.85
N LYS A 38 2.79 5.33 17.00
CA LYS A 38 3.77 5.66 18.04
C LYS A 38 4.58 4.46 18.53
N ILE A 39 4.04 3.24 18.38
CA ILE A 39 4.79 2.01 18.67
C ILE A 39 5.99 1.89 17.71
N TYR A 40 5.82 2.23 16.43
CA TYR A 40 6.88 2.19 15.42
C TYR A 40 7.86 3.36 15.47
N GLN A 41 7.44 4.49 16.05
CA GLN A 41 8.31 5.66 16.26
C GLN A 41 9.03 5.64 17.63
N SER A 42 8.66 4.74 18.53
CA SER A 42 9.24 4.68 19.87
C SER A 42 10.70 4.23 19.82
N LYS A 43 11.59 5.04 20.40
CA LYS A 43 13.00 4.65 20.65
C LYS A 43 13.12 3.36 21.46
N ASP A 44 12.08 2.99 22.22
CA ASP A 44 12.06 1.77 23.03
C ASP A 44 11.66 0.53 22.23
N TYR A 45 11.07 0.66 21.03
CA TYR A 45 10.81 -0.51 20.18
C TYR A 45 12.11 -1.15 19.67
N GLY A 46 13.12 -0.33 19.37
CA GLY A 46 14.49 -0.80 19.11
C GLY A 46 15.14 -1.52 20.30
N ARG A 47 14.62 -1.33 21.52
CA ARG A 47 15.13 -1.97 22.75
C ARG A 47 14.68 -3.44 22.85
N PHE A 48 13.49 -3.79 22.36
CA PHE A 48 13.02 -5.19 22.28
C PHE A 48 13.77 -6.00 21.22
N PHE A 49 14.18 -5.37 20.12
CA PHE A 49 14.90 -6.04 19.04
C PHE A 49 16.43 -5.88 19.11
N ARG A 50 16.99 -5.17 20.10
CA ARG A 50 18.43 -4.81 20.20
C ARG A 50 19.00 -4.17 18.92
N VAL A 51 18.17 -3.48 18.13
CA VAL A 51 18.64 -2.75 16.93
C VAL A 51 18.27 -1.28 17.06
N LYS A 52 19.29 -0.42 17.15
CA LYS A 52 19.13 1.04 17.07
C LYS A 52 18.64 1.36 15.65
N ASN A 53 17.46 1.95 15.53
CA ASN A 53 16.87 2.44 14.28
C ASN A 53 16.73 1.36 13.19
N CYS A 54 15.78 0.42 13.36
CA CYS A 54 15.55 -0.62 12.36
C CYS A 54 14.60 -0.13 11.25
N SER A 55 15.14 0.08 10.06
CA SER A 55 14.37 0.34 8.84
C SER A 55 13.36 -0.77 8.56
N VAL A 56 13.71 -2.03 8.82
CA VAL A 56 12.86 -3.25 8.70
C VAL A 56 11.42 -3.09 9.22
N ILE A 57 11.20 -2.18 10.18
CA ILE A 57 9.88 -1.86 10.70
C ILE A 57 8.98 -1.23 9.62
N LYS A 58 9.52 -0.39 8.73
CA LYS A 58 8.73 0.28 7.68
C LYS A 58 8.21 -0.71 6.65
N LEU A 59 9.04 -1.63 6.15
CA LEU A 59 8.57 -2.65 5.20
C LEU A 59 7.52 -3.55 5.83
N ALA A 60 7.73 -3.99 7.07
CA ALA A 60 6.73 -4.79 7.79
C ALA A 60 5.42 -4.02 8.00
N VAL A 61 5.48 -2.72 8.32
CA VAL A 61 4.27 -1.88 8.47
C VAL A 61 3.56 -1.69 7.13
N ALA A 62 4.31 -1.40 6.07
CA ALA A 62 3.80 -1.19 4.72
C ALA A 62 3.09 -2.43 4.19
N THR A 63 3.80 -3.56 4.19
CA THR A 63 3.30 -4.86 3.73
C THR A 63 2.18 -5.37 4.63
N GLY A 64 2.26 -5.15 5.94
CA GLY A 64 1.22 -5.52 6.88
C GLY A 64 -0.08 -4.78 6.61
N LEU A 65 -0.02 -3.47 6.35
CA LEU A 65 -1.21 -2.68 6.00
C LEU A 65 -1.83 -3.15 4.67
N LEU A 66 -1.01 -3.37 3.63
CA LEU A 66 -1.50 -3.85 2.34
C LEU A 66 -2.03 -5.28 2.40
N ALA A 67 -1.46 -6.15 3.23
CA ALA A 67 -1.97 -7.49 3.49
C ALA A 67 -3.32 -7.46 4.19
N ILE A 68 -3.55 -6.48 5.07
CA ILE A 68 -4.86 -6.27 5.68
C ILE A 68 -5.85 -5.81 4.63
N VAL A 69 -5.49 -4.84 3.79
CA VAL A 69 -6.34 -4.39 2.67
C VAL A 69 -6.75 -5.57 1.78
N GLU A 70 -5.77 -6.37 1.35
CA GLU A 70 -6.00 -7.57 0.56
C GLU A 70 -6.94 -8.56 1.28
N LEU A 71 -6.74 -8.76 2.59
CA LEU A 71 -7.60 -9.62 3.39
C LEU A 71 -9.04 -9.10 3.48
N LEU A 72 -9.24 -7.79 3.67
CA LEU A 72 -10.56 -7.16 3.71
C LEU A 72 -11.29 -7.33 2.37
N GLU A 73 -10.61 -7.07 1.25
CA GLU A 73 -11.16 -7.24 -0.09
C GLU A 73 -11.49 -8.71 -0.40
N THR A 74 -10.56 -9.63 -0.09
CA THR A 74 -10.67 -11.05 -0.45
C THR A 74 -11.64 -11.84 0.44
N LYS A 75 -11.65 -11.60 1.75
CA LYS A 75 -12.40 -12.42 2.73
C LYS A 75 -13.71 -11.80 3.17
N ILE A 76 -13.75 -10.48 3.28
CA ILE A 76 -14.97 -9.75 3.68
C ILE A 76 -15.76 -9.29 2.45
N GLY A 77 -15.08 -9.10 1.31
CA GLY A 77 -15.69 -8.48 0.13
C GLY A 77 -15.86 -6.97 0.27
N GLN A 78 -15.08 -6.35 1.16
CA GLN A 78 -15.09 -4.91 1.35
C GLN A 78 -14.22 -4.27 0.27
N GLU A 79 -14.85 -3.55 -0.65
CA GLU A 79 -14.13 -2.74 -1.63
C GLU A 79 -13.70 -1.42 -0.99
N LEU A 80 -12.42 -1.07 -1.13
CA LEU A 80 -11.94 0.25 -0.72
C LEU A 80 -12.54 1.32 -1.63
N ASP A 81 -12.94 2.44 -1.06
CA ASP A 81 -13.25 3.65 -1.82
C ASP A 81 -12.04 4.60 -1.87
N LEU A 82 -12.21 5.73 -2.55
CA LEU A 82 -11.15 6.76 -2.64
C LEU A 82 -10.82 7.35 -1.27
N ASP A 83 -11.78 7.45 -0.36
CA ASP A 83 -11.57 8.03 0.97
C ASP A 83 -10.70 7.12 1.84
N ASP A 84 -10.98 5.82 1.86
CA ASP A 84 -10.18 4.83 2.56
C ASP A 84 -8.79 4.71 1.93
N THR A 85 -8.70 4.75 0.59
CA THR A 85 -7.43 4.78 -0.12
C THR A 85 -6.59 5.99 0.26
N LEU A 86 -7.18 7.19 0.33
CA LEU A 86 -6.47 8.39 0.73
C LEU A 86 -6.04 8.35 2.20
N LYS A 87 -6.79 7.70 3.09
CA LYS A 87 -6.33 7.45 4.48
C LYS A 87 -5.09 6.56 4.49
N ILE A 88 -5.08 5.51 3.65
CA ILE A 88 -3.93 4.60 3.50
C ILE A 88 -2.73 5.34 2.92
N MET A 89 -2.88 6.02 1.78
CA MET A 89 -1.80 6.78 1.14
C MET A 89 -1.27 7.89 2.05
N GLY A 90 -2.16 8.61 2.74
CA GLY A 90 -1.78 9.61 3.73
C GLY A 90 -1.03 9.03 4.93
N PHE A 91 -1.34 7.80 5.34
CA PHE A 91 -0.53 7.08 6.32
C PHE A 91 0.88 6.81 5.78
N PHE A 92 1.01 6.25 4.58
CA PHE A 92 2.32 6.01 3.97
C PHE A 92 3.16 7.30 3.83
N ASP A 93 2.53 8.40 3.41
CA ASP A 93 3.15 9.72 3.27
C ASP A 93 3.65 10.26 4.61
N LYS A 94 2.76 10.28 5.62
CA LYS A 94 3.03 10.80 6.95
C LYS A 94 4.21 10.12 7.63
N TYR A 95 4.32 8.80 7.45
CA TYR A 95 5.39 8.00 8.05
C TYR A 95 6.61 7.83 7.13
N LYS A 96 6.64 8.50 5.97
CA LYS A 96 7.74 8.43 4.99
C LYS A 96 8.11 6.98 4.69
N LEU A 97 7.09 6.18 4.38
CA LEU A 97 7.22 4.75 4.11
C LEU A 97 7.68 4.47 2.67
N TYR A 98 7.76 5.47 1.79
CA TYR A 98 8.24 5.31 0.41
C TYR A 98 9.19 6.42 -0.04
N GLU A 99 9.51 7.40 0.82
CA GLU A 99 10.53 8.39 0.50
C GLU A 99 11.89 7.72 0.66
N SER A 100 12.50 7.35 -0.47
CA SER A 100 13.94 7.11 -0.50
C SER A 100 14.62 8.44 -0.17
N ALA A 101 15.64 8.43 0.69
CA ALA A 101 16.51 9.60 0.74
C ALA A 101 17.19 9.74 -0.62
N ASP A 102 17.63 10.95 -0.97
CA ASP A 102 18.49 11.26 -2.13
C ASP A 102 19.88 10.59 -2.05
N PHE A 103 19.95 9.37 -1.52
CA PHE A 103 21.00 8.43 -1.86
C PHE A 103 20.90 8.29 -3.37
N SER A 104 21.83 8.91 -4.10
CA SER A 104 22.10 8.56 -5.48
C SER A 104 22.13 7.04 -5.54
N THR A 105 21.03 6.44 -5.98
CA THR A 105 20.74 5.01 -5.79
C THR A 105 21.88 4.27 -6.43
N THR A 106 22.79 3.74 -5.61
CA THR A 106 23.88 2.95 -6.15
C THR A 106 23.19 1.76 -6.78
N LYS A 107 23.58 1.44 -8.02
CA LYS A 107 23.09 0.29 -8.77
C LYS A 107 23.04 -0.98 -7.90
N ASP A 108 23.96 -1.09 -6.94
CA ASP A 108 24.04 -2.15 -5.93
C ASP A 108 22.78 -2.30 -5.06
N VAL A 109 22.12 -1.20 -4.68
CA VAL A 109 20.88 -1.26 -3.86
C VAL A 109 19.73 -1.78 -4.72
N ASP A 110 19.59 -1.31 -5.96
CA ASP A 110 18.55 -1.80 -6.87
C ASP A 110 18.77 -3.28 -7.23
N ASP A 111 20.00 -3.68 -7.54
CA ASP A 111 20.36 -5.07 -7.83
C ASP A 111 20.05 -5.99 -6.64
N LEU A 112 20.32 -5.53 -5.41
CA LEU A 112 20.00 -6.26 -4.18
C LEU A 112 18.49 -6.35 -3.94
N VAL A 113 17.76 -5.25 -4.10
CA VAL A 113 16.30 -5.21 -3.97
C VAL A 113 15.65 -6.14 -5.00
N ASP A 114 16.14 -6.13 -6.24
CA ASP A 114 15.66 -7.03 -7.29
C ASP A 114 15.97 -8.49 -6.98
N SER A 115 17.14 -8.78 -6.41
CA SER A 115 17.47 -10.12 -5.94
C SER A 115 16.51 -10.57 -4.83
N ILE A 116 16.21 -9.70 -3.87
CA ILE A 116 15.26 -9.97 -2.78
C ILE A 116 13.86 -10.23 -3.35
N LEU A 117 13.39 -9.40 -4.28
CA LEU A 117 12.07 -9.56 -4.91
C LEU A 117 12.00 -10.82 -5.78
N LYS A 118 13.09 -11.21 -6.45
CA LYS A 118 13.17 -12.46 -7.23
C LYS A 118 13.12 -13.72 -6.39
N GLU A 119 13.63 -13.66 -5.15
CA GLU A 119 13.51 -14.76 -4.20
C GLU A 119 12.08 -14.93 -3.68
N MET A 120 11.23 -13.90 -3.81
CA MET A 120 9.83 -14.00 -3.44
C MET A 120 9.04 -14.80 -4.48
N PRO A 121 8.02 -15.56 -4.06
CA PRO A 121 7.13 -16.23 -5.00
C PRO A 121 6.56 -15.23 -6.01
N LYS A 122 6.56 -15.58 -7.31
CA LYS A 122 6.03 -14.73 -8.41
C LYS A 122 4.54 -14.39 -8.29
N LYS A 123 3.83 -15.03 -7.36
CA LYS A 123 2.43 -14.78 -7.03
C LYS A 123 2.28 -14.53 -5.53
N SER A 124 3.21 -13.75 -4.98
CA SER A 124 3.21 -13.49 -3.55
C SER A 124 2.07 -12.55 -3.20
N THR A 125 1.33 -12.92 -2.16
CA THR A 125 0.33 -12.06 -1.52
C THR A 125 1.06 -11.04 -0.65
N TYR A 126 0.43 -9.92 -0.31
CA TYR A 126 1.05 -8.97 0.62
C TYR A 126 1.32 -9.61 2.00
N MET A 127 0.57 -10.66 2.37
CA MET A 127 0.83 -11.46 3.56
C MET A 127 2.20 -12.15 3.50
N GLU A 128 2.61 -12.66 2.34
CA GLU A 128 3.93 -13.28 2.16
C GLU A 128 5.05 -12.24 2.25
N TYR A 129 4.86 -11.06 1.65
CA TYR A 129 5.77 -9.93 1.84
C TYR A 129 5.88 -9.53 3.31
N PHE A 130 4.76 -9.50 4.04
CA PHE A 130 4.74 -9.20 5.46
C PHE A 130 5.51 -10.24 6.28
N GLN A 131 5.31 -11.53 6.00
CA GLN A 131 6.05 -12.61 6.66
C GLN A 131 7.53 -12.54 6.34
N PHE A 132 7.90 -12.26 5.09
CA PHE A 132 9.27 -12.07 4.66
C PHE A 132 9.93 -10.90 5.39
N ALA A 133 9.27 -9.73 5.39
CA ALA A 133 9.75 -8.52 6.07
C ALA A 133 9.87 -8.70 7.58
N SER A 134 8.95 -9.48 8.18
CA SER A 134 8.95 -9.82 9.60
C SER A 134 9.95 -10.93 9.95
N SER A 135 10.47 -11.66 8.96
CA SER A 135 11.45 -12.72 9.19
C SER A 135 12.82 -12.14 9.54
N TYR A 136 13.61 -12.90 10.30
CA TYR A 136 14.97 -12.49 10.67
C TYR A 136 15.93 -12.39 9.46
N THR A 137 15.48 -12.65 8.24
CA THR A 137 16.31 -12.76 7.03
C THR A 137 16.92 -11.41 6.63
N LEU A 138 16.18 -10.30 6.77
CA LEU A 138 16.69 -8.96 6.44
C LEU A 138 17.77 -8.47 7.42
N PHE A 139 17.81 -9.00 8.64
CA PHE A 139 18.79 -8.62 9.67
C PHE A 139 20.22 -9.09 9.36
N LYS A 140 20.41 -9.90 8.30
CA LYS A 140 21.75 -10.34 7.86
C LYS A 140 22.51 -9.28 7.06
N LEU A 141 21.85 -8.20 6.63
CA LEU A 141 22.45 -7.11 5.86
C LEU A 141 23.12 -6.07 6.77
N SER A 142 24.04 -5.29 6.22
CA SER A 142 24.67 -4.18 6.96
C SER A 142 23.65 -3.08 7.30
N CYS A 143 23.81 -2.38 8.43
CA CYS A 143 22.83 -1.40 8.91
C CYS A 143 22.52 -0.27 7.92
N ALA A 144 23.53 0.25 7.20
CA ALA A 144 23.34 1.32 6.23
C ALA A 144 22.65 0.82 4.95
N SER A 145 23.07 -0.34 4.43
CA SER A 145 22.43 -0.96 3.26
C SER A 145 20.99 -1.37 3.56
N MET A 146 20.68 -1.79 4.79
CA MET A 146 19.34 -2.14 5.22
C MET A 146 18.36 -0.97 5.13
N GLU A 147 18.78 0.26 5.48
CA GLU A 147 17.88 1.41 5.45
C GLU A 147 17.48 1.78 4.02
N ALA A 148 18.47 1.84 3.13
CA ALA A 148 18.22 2.09 1.71
C ALA A 148 17.40 0.96 1.06
N CYS A 149 17.74 -0.31 1.33
CA CYS A 149 17.02 -1.45 0.77
C CYS A 149 15.57 -1.51 1.27
N ASP A 150 15.35 -1.26 2.55
CA ASP A 150 14.02 -1.30 3.14
C ASP A 150 13.12 -0.19 2.57
N LEU A 151 13.60 1.05 2.49
CA LEU A 151 12.86 2.14 1.85
C LEU A 151 12.55 1.85 0.39
N ARG A 152 13.53 1.30 -0.33
CA ARG A 152 13.37 0.95 -1.75
C ARG A 152 12.40 -0.21 -1.95
N LEU A 153 12.44 -1.24 -1.09
CA LEU A 153 11.47 -2.32 -1.08
C LEU A 153 10.07 -1.78 -0.76
N CYS A 154 9.94 -0.91 0.24
CA CYS A 154 8.66 -0.30 0.57
C CYS A 154 8.11 0.49 -0.62
N GLU A 155 8.95 1.31 -1.26
CA GLU A 155 8.58 2.07 -2.45
C GLU A 155 8.07 1.13 -3.55
N LYS A 156 8.81 0.07 -3.91
CA LYS A 156 8.40 -0.89 -4.94
C LYS A 156 7.11 -1.63 -4.61
N VAL A 157 6.96 -2.11 -3.37
CA VAL A 157 5.79 -2.89 -2.94
C VAL A 157 4.53 -2.02 -2.87
N THR A 158 4.66 -0.78 -2.41
CA THR A 158 3.55 0.17 -2.34
C THR A 158 3.23 0.80 -3.69
N ARG A 159 4.21 0.85 -4.62
CA ARG A 159 4.06 1.44 -5.94
C ARG A 159 2.83 0.93 -6.67
N LYS A 160 2.63 -0.39 -6.66
CA LYS A 160 1.50 -1.02 -7.34
C LYS A 160 0.16 -0.48 -6.83
N PHE A 161 -0.04 -0.50 -5.52
CA PHE A 161 -1.23 0.04 -4.88
C PHE A 161 -1.46 1.52 -5.24
N PHE A 162 -0.40 2.33 -5.23
CA PHE A 162 -0.51 3.75 -5.56
C PHE A 162 -0.88 3.98 -7.02
N ARG A 163 -0.24 3.24 -7.91
CA ARG A 163 -0.41 3.34 -9.36
C ARG A 163 -1.84 3.04 -9.79
N GLU A 164 -2.42 1.96 -9.26
CA GLU A 164 -3.77 1.54 -9.60
C GLU A 164 -4.80 2.61 -9.28
N TRP A 165 -4.72 3.20 -8.09
CA TRP A 165 -5.63 4.27 -7.67
C TRP A 165 -5.37 5.59 -8.38
N ALA A 166 -4.10 5.95 -8.57
CA ALA A 166 -3.72 7.19 -9.24
C ALA A 166 -4.09 7.18 -10.73
N LEU A 167 -4.03 6.03 -11.41
CA LEU A 167 -4.43 5.92 -12.81
C LEU A 167 -5.90 6.28 -13.01
N ASP A 168 -6.79 5.71 -12.21
CA ASP A 168 -8.22 6.01 -12.28
C ASP A 168 -8.50 7.48 -11.93
N CYS A 169 -7.84 8.02 -10.89
CA CYS A 169 -7.93 9.42 -10.52
C CYS A 169 -7.44 10.36 -11.63
N PHE A 170 -6.30 10.04 -12.25
CA PHE A 170 -5.71 10.81 -13.33
C PHE A 170 -6.62 10.82 -14.56
N MET A 171 -7.12 9.65 -14.97
CA MET A 171 -8.05 9.54 -16.09
C MET A 171 -9.32 10.37 -15.86
N ALA A 172 -9.86 10.37 -14.63
CA ALA A 172 -11.00 11.21 -14.27
C ALA A 172 -10.67 12.71 -14.35
N LEU A 173 -9.53 13.14 -13.80
CA LEU A 173 -9.06 14.54 -13.82
C LEU A 173 -8.89 15.10 -15.24
N ILE A 174 -8.41 14.27 -16.18
CA ILE A 174 -8.26 14.68 -17.58
C ILE A 174 -9.53 14.44 -18.42
N HIS A 175 -10.64 14.06 -17.79
CA HIS A 175 -11.90 13.71 -18.45
C HIS A 175 -11.72 12.68 -19.58
N TYR A 176 -10.89 11.65 -19.36
CA TYR A 176 -10.64 10.56 -20.30
C TYR A 176 -10.18 11.02 -21.70
N ARG A 177 -9.54 12.19 -21.81
CA ARG A 177 -9.11 12.76 -23.09
C ARG A 177 -7.93 12.04 -23.74
N LEU A 178 -7.20 11.21 -22.98
CA LEU A 178 -6.07 10.44 -23.46
C LEU A 178 -6.40 8.94 -23.46
N PRO A 179 -5.85 8.16 -24.43
CA PRO A 179 -5.91 6.71 -24.38
C PRO A 179 -5.30 6.15 -23.08
N ILE A 180 -5.80 5.00 -22.62
CA ILE A 180 -5.32 4.36 -21.38
C ILE A 180 -3.81 4.10 -21.40
N LEU A 181 -3.27 3.63 -22.52
CA LEU A 181 -1.84 3.37 -22.67
C LEU A 181 -0.99 4.63 -22.45
N SER A 182 -1.47 5.79 -22.89
CA SER A 182 -0.78 7.06 -22.65
C SER A 182 -0.84 7.47 -21.19
N CYS A 183 -1.97 7.22 -20.52
CA CYS A 183 -2.11 7.47 -19.08
C CYS A 183 -1.17 6.58 -18.27
N ASP A 184 -1.12 5.27 -18.60
CA ASP A 184 -0.21 4.31 -17.97
C ASP A 184 1.24 4.77 -18.08
N MET A 185 1.68 5.16 -19.29
CA MET A 185 3.05 5.63 -19.51
C MET A 185 3.40 6.89 -18.70
N ILE A 186 2.44 7.81 -18.52
CA ILE A 186 2.64 9.01 -17.70
C ILE A 186 2.75 8.61 -16.23
N ILE A 187 1.79 7.83 -15.74
CA ILE A 187 1.71 7.35 -14.34
C ILE A 187 2.95 6.52 -13.97
N ASP A 188 3.51 5.75 -14.90
CA ASP A 188 4.72 4.95 -14.69
C ASP A 188 5.96 5.78 -14.37
N GLN A 189 6.02 7.04 -14.80
CA GLN A 189 7.18 7.91 -14.59
C GLN A 189 7.11 8.71 -13.28
N LEU A 190 5.96 8.74 -12.63
CA LEU A 190 5.74 9.55 -11.42
C LEU A 190 6.35 8.90 -10.18
N THR A 191 6.45 9.58 -9.05
CA THR A 191 6.82 8.96 -7.76
C THR A 191 5.57 8.58 -6.96
N ASN A 192 5.67 7.74 -5.91
CA ASN A 192 4.51 7.47 -5.03
C ASN A 192 3.93 8.75 -4.42
N LYS A 193 4.76 9.77 -4.17
CA LYS A 193 4.30 11.07 -3.71
C LYS A 193 3.44 11.78 -4.75
N ASP A 194 3.86 11.77 -6.01
CA ASP A 194 3.11 12.36 -7.13
C ASP A 194 1.79 11.61 -7.36
N LEU A 195 1.81 10.27 -7.30
CA LEU A 195 0.62 9.42 -7.40
C LEU A 195 -0.41 9.75 -6.31
N TYR A 196 0.05 9.92 -5.07
CA TYR A 196 -0.82 10.36 -3.98
C TYR A 196 -1.40 11.77 -4.21
N ASN A 197 -0.57 12.71 -4.68
CA ASN A 197 -1.02 14.08 -4.98
C ASN A 197 -2.09 14.11 -6.09
N ILE A 198 -2.01 13.22 -7.08
CA ILE A 198 -3.05 13.04 -8.10
C ILE A 198 -4.37 12.62 -7.46
N CYS A 199 -4.35 11.62 -6.57
CA CYS A 199 -5.56 11.17 -5.86
C CYS A 199 -6.16 12.28 -4.99
N LEU A 200 -5.33 13.08 -4.32
CA LEU A 200 -5.79 14.25 -3.55
C LEU A 200 -6.45 15.31 -4.43
N ALA A 201 -5.86 15.60 -5.59
CA ALA A 201 -6.42 16.56 -6.55
C ALA A 201 -7.79 16.09 -7.08
N ALA A 202 -7.93 14.79 -7.37
CA ALA A 202 -9.19 14.20 -7.82
C ALA A 202 -10.30 14.36 -6.76
N LYS A 203 -9.99 14.14 -5.48
CA LYS A 203 -10.94 14.36 -4.38
C LYS A 203 -11.37 15.82 -4.24
N GLY A 204 -10.47 16.78 -4.47
CA GLY A 204 -10.81 18.21 -4.43
C GLY A 204 -11.84 18.62 -5.50
N GLN A 205 -11.83 17.98 -6.67
CA GLN A 205 -12.80 18.28 -7.74
C GLN A 205 -14.20 17.72 -7.48
N THR A 206 -14.31 16.59 -6.76
CA THR A 206 -15.61 15.98 -6.44
C THR A 206 -16.44 16.82 -5.46
N ASP A 207 -15.81 17.72 -4.72
CA ASP A 207 -16.49 18.62 -3.79
C ASP A 207 -17.08 19.87 -4.48
N GLU A 208 -16.56 20.27 -5.65
CA GLU A 208 -16.96 21.49 -6.37
C GLU A 208 -17.74 21.24 -7.68
N GLN A 209 -17.59 20.09 -8.34
CA GLN A 209 -18.20 19.82 -9.65
C GLN A 209 -18.94 18.46 -9.68
N ASP A 210 -20.27 18.50 -9.52
CA ASP A 210 -21.25 17.44 -9.77
C ASP A 210 -20.92 16.01 -9.31
N LYS A 211 -21.50 15.65 -8.15
CA LYS A 211 -21.54 14.33 -7.48
C LYS A 211 -22.02 13.14 -8.34
N ILE A 212 -22.31 13.30 -9.63
CA ILE A 212 -23.11 12.32 -10.38
C ILE A 212 -22.27 11.49 -11.39
N ASN A 213 -21.17 12.01 -11.95
CA ASN A 213 -20.56 11.33 -13.11
C ASN A 213 -19.22 10.60 -12.85
N VAL A 214 -18.42 11.00 -11.85
CA VAL A 214 -17.09 10.37 -11.64
C VAL A 214 -17.21 9.04 -10.89
N VAL A 215 -18.00 8.99 -9.82
CA VAL A 215 -18.23 7.75 -9.04
C VAL A 215 -18.99 6.71 -9.85
N GLU A 216 -19.99 7.11 -10.64
CA GLU A 216 -20.72 6.17 -11.52
C GLU A 216 -19.81 5.54 -12.57
N ASN A 217 -18.81 6.24 -13.09
CA ASN A 217 -17.92 5.70 -14.11
C ASN A 217 -16.85 4.76 -13.53
N VAL A 218 -16.38 5.00 -12.31
CA VAL A 218 -15.53 4.05 -11.56
C VAL A 218 -16.33 2.78 -11.23
N LEU A 219 -17.58 2.92 -10.77
CA LEU A 219 -18.47 1.80 -10.47
C LEU A 219 -18.88 1.00 -11.73
N LYS A 220 -19.19 1.67 -12.86
CA LYS A 220 -19.50 1.00 -14.13
C LYS A 220 -18.32 0.18 -14.64
N ARG A 221 -17.08 0.65 -14.46
CA ARG A 221 -15.87 -0.09 -14.88
C ARG A 221 -15.62 -1.37 -14.06
N ASN A 222 -16.00 -1.39 -12.78
CA ASN A 222 -15.92 -2.62 -11.98
C ASN A 222 -16.98 -3.65 -12.39
N ASN A 223 -18.11 -3.18 -12.93
CA ASN A 223 -19.20 -4.03 -13.42
C ASN A 223 -19.02 -4.52 -14.87
N GLU A 224 -18.26 -3.82 -15.72
CA GLU A 224 -18.12 -4.14 -17.15
C GLU A 224 -16.85 -4.92 -17.54
N ARG A 225 -15.94 -5.24 -16.60
CA ARG A 225 -14.83 -6.18 -16.93
C ARG A 225 -15.42 -7.58 -17.17
N PRO A 226 -15.12 -8.24 -18.30
CA PRO A 226 -15.77 -9.47 -18.71
C PRO A 226 -15.75 -10.53 -17.60
N VAL A 227 -16.96 -10.96 -17.24
CA VAL A 227 -17.25 -12.04 -16.30
C VAL A 227 -16.94 -13.35 -17.00
N GLY A 228 -15.66 -13.70 -17.07
CA GLY A 228 -15.20 -14.82 -17.88
C GLY A 228 -13.85 -15.39 -17.44
N ALA A 229 -13.65 -15.55 -16.14
CA ALA A 229 -12.81 -16.57 -15.49
C ALA A 229 -12.83 -16.32 -13.97
N GLU A 230 -12.76 -17.40 -13.22
CA GLU A 230 -12.94 -17.59 -11.78
C GLU A 230 -12.68 -16.39 -10.85
N LYS A 231 -13.58 -16.25 -9.86
CA LYS A 231 -13.57 -15.25 -8.80
C LYS A 231 -12.26 -15.26 -7.99
N ALA A 232 -11.27 -14.51 -8.45
CA ALA A 232 -10.17 -13.99 -7.65
C ALA A 232 -10.30 -12.46 -7.57
N PRO A 233 -9.90 -11.82 -6.45
CA PRO A 233 -10.05 -10.38 -6.27
C PRO A 233 -9.09 -9.60 -7.16
N LYS A 234 -9.66 -8.79 -8.05
CA LYS A 234 -9.02 -8.22 -9.26
C LYS A 234 -8.12 -6.99 -9.02
N ARG A 235 -7.74 -6.66 -7.79
CA ARG A 235 -6.90 -5.48 -7.52
C ARG A 235 -5.47 -5.82 -7.10
N LEU A 236 -5.16 -6.98 -6.49
CA LEU A 236 -3.87 -7.11 -5.79
C LEU A 236 -2.90 -8.23 -6.23
N GLU A 237 -3.08 -8.89 -7.38
CA GLU A 237 -2.06 -9.87 -7.86
C GLU A 237 -0.71 -9.24 -8.19
N ILE A 238 0.29 -9.41 -7.32
CA ILE A 238 1.60 -8.77 -7.43
C ILE A 238 2.39 -9.43 -8.57
N GLU A 239 2.55 -8.72 -9.69
CA GLU A 239 3.59 -9.00 -10.69
C GLU A 239 4.77 -8.07 -10.41
N CYS A 240 5.90 -8.63 -9.97
CA CYS A 240 7.19 -7.93 -9.85
C CYS A 240 7.99 -7.98 -11.15
#